data_AF-A0A2N5YR51-F1
#
_entry.id   AF-A0A2N5YR51-F1
#
_cell.length_a   1.000
_cell.length_b   1.000
_cell.length_c   1.000
_cell.angle_alpha   90.00
_cell.angle_beta   90.00
_cell.angle_gamma   90.00
#
_symmetry.space_group_name_H-M   'P 1'
#
loop_
_entity.id
_entity.type
_entity.pdbx_description
1 polymer ?
#
loop_
_entity_poly.entity_id
_entity_poly.type
_entity_poly.pdbx_seq_one_letter_code
_entity_poly.pdbx_strand_id
1 'polypeptide(L)'
;MKKVFIALFTGVLVFSLFSCGSDKPAESLDDLKEKYSDKEFKDCDEFIEAAEEMMDVYFKTIDKAIDGDEDAEKDVEEFEDFLEDFDEQAEKFEDECPEKFEEFEEKFEKKMDEYMDKIMELYGLNDDYDDEWEDEWDEEWDEEMTDEEWEELLSEMEEMTDEEWAELEAELEAELEEIE
;
A
#
# COMPACT_ATOMS: atom_id res chain seq x y z
N MET A 1 -33.99 -38.74 39.97
CA MET A 1 -33.11 -39.23 38.88
C MET A 1 -33.99 -39.35 37.65
N LYS A 2 -33.77 -38.73 36.49
CA LYS A 2 -32.66 -37.97 35.89
C LYS A 2 -33.28 -36.85 35.05
N LYS A 3 -32.67 -35.66 35.13
CA LYS A 3 -32.75 -34.59 34.12
C LYS A 3 -32.06 -35.12 32.84
N VAL A 4 -32.26 -34.60 31.64
CA VAL A 4 -31.71 -33.32 31.18
C VAL A 4 -32.34 -33.01 29.81
N PHE A 5 -32.72 -31.76 29.64
CA PHE A 5 -33.28 -31.15 28.44
C PHE A 5 -32.24 -31.01 27.34
N ILE A 6 -32.69 -31.12 26.09
CA ILE A 6 -31.94 -30.81 24.87
C ILE A 6 -32.08 -29.31 24.57
N ALA A 7 -30.96 -28.63 24.33
CA ALA A 7 -30.80 -27.47 23.45
C ALA A 7 -29.28 -27.24 23.23
N LEU A 8 -28.74 -27.52 22.04
CA LEU A 8 -28.49 -26.55 20.95
C LEU A 8 -27.43 -25.51 21.31
N PHE A 9 -26.20 -25.73 20.86
CA PHE A 9 -25.44 -24.82 19.99
C PHE A 9 -24.32 -25.62 19.32
N THR A 10 -24.38 -25.66 17.99
CA THR A 10 -23.33 -26.05 17.07
C THR A 10 -22.04 -25.31 17.42
N GLY A 11 -21.07 -26.03 18.00
CA GLY A 11 -19.69 -25.58 18.10
C GLY A 11 -19.05 -25.63 16.72
N VAL A 12 -19.27 -24.57 15.95
CA VAL A 12 -18.52 -24.27 14.73
C VAL A 12 -17.15 -23.72 15.18
N LEU A 13 -16.11 -24.41 14.71
CA LEU A 13 -14.74 -23.93 14.48
C LEU A 13 -14.14 -23.01 15.55
N VAL A 14 -13.33 -23.60 16.43
CA VAL A 14 -12.08 -22.93 16.83
C VAL A 14 -10.96 -23.92 16.60
N PHE A 15 -10.43 -23.91 15.37
CA PHE A 15 -9.09 -24.36 15.07
C PHE A 15 -8.15 -23.38 15.80
N SER A 16 -7.94 -23.54 17.10
CA SER A 16 -6.87 -22.84 17.84
C SER A 16 -5.55 -23.58 17.66
N LEU A 17 -5.22 -23.94 16.41
CA LEU A 17 -3.91 -24.43 16.06
C LEU A 17 -3.13 -23.23 15.51
N PHE A 18 -1.95 -23.00 16.10
CA PHE A 18 -0.94 -21.99 15.73
C PHE A 18 -1.21 -20.56 16.22
N SER A 19 -0.98 -20.34 17.52
CA SER A 19 -0.33 -19.10 17.95
C SER A 19 0.69 -19.47 19.02
N CYS A 20 1.83 -19.94 18.55
CA CYS A 20 3.02 -20.19 19.34
C CYS A 20 4.17 -19.56 18.55
N GLY A 21 4.26 -18.22 18.56
CA GLY A 21 5.25 -17.49 17.77
C GLY A 21 5.18 -15.96 17.83
N SER A 22 4.07 -15.36 18.24
CA SER A 22 3.77 -13.92 18.01
C SER A 22 4.62 -12.90 18.77
N ASP A 23 5.59 -13.30 19.61
CA ASP A 23 6.48 -12.38 20.34
C ASP A 23 7.82 -12.11 19.63
N LYS A 24 8.14 -12.85 18.56
CA LYS A 24 9.38 -12.59 17.80
C LYS A 24 9.09 -11.63 16.64
N PRO A 25 9.97 -10.65 16.42
CA PRO A 25 9.92 -9.87 15.19
C PRO A 25 10.18 -10.79 14.00
N ALA A 26 9.43 -10.60 12.93
CA ALA A 26 9.66 -11.24 11.63
C ALA A 26 11.04 -10.81 11.08
N GLU A 27 11.73 -11.74 10.44
CA GLU A 27 13.06 -11.49 9.85
C GLU A 27 13.07 -11.61 8.32
N SER A 28 11.98 -12.09 7.71
CA SER A 28 11.80 -12.29 6.27
C SER A 28 10.35 -12.08 5.82
N LEU A 29 10.11 -12.03 4.50
CA LEU A 29 8.77 -11.99 3.92
C LEU A 29 7.96 -13.24 4.27
N ASP A 30 8.56 -14.42 4.24
CA ASP A 30 7.91 -15.68 4.66
C ASP A 30 7.40 -15.62 6.11
N ASP A 31 8.19 -15.04 7.03
CA ASP A 31 7.78 -14.86 8.42
C ASP A 31 6.57 -13.91 8.52
N LEU A 32 6.56 -12.84 7.72
CA LEU A 32 5.43 -11.91 7.66
C LEU A 32 4.17 -12.58 7.08
N LYS A 33 4.31 -13.30 5.97
CA LYS A 33 3.21 -14.06 5.35
C LYS A 33 2.61 -15.07 6.35
N GLU A 34 3.45 -15.84 7.06
CA GLU A 34 2.99 -16.76 8.12
C GLU A 34 2.26 -16.02 9.26
N LYS A 35 2.70 -14.81 9.60
CA LYS A 35 2.16 -14.04 10.72
C LYS A 35 0.89 -13.26 10.37
N TYR A 36 0.74 -12.82 9.12
CA TYR A 36 -0.21 -11.76 8.75
C TYR A 36 -1.11 -12.03 7.53
N SER A 37 -0.80 -12.95 6.60
CA SER A 37 -1.55 -13.06 5.31
C SER A 37 -3.07 -13.28 5.43
N ASP A 38 -3.58 -13.80 6.55
CA ASP A 38 -5.02 -13.97 6.79
C ASP A 38 -5.53 -13.13 7.98
N LYS A 39 -4.77 -12.09 8.37
CA LYS A 39 -5.02 -11.37 9.60
C LYS A 39 -5.91 -10.14 9.36
N GLU A 40 -7.09 -10.19 9.97
CA GLU A 40 -7.89 -8.99 10.24
C GLU A 40 -7.43 -8.33 11.54
N PHE A 41 -6.98 -7.08 11.44
CA PHE A 41 -6.57 -6.29 12.59
C PHE A 41 -7.80 -5.73 13.32
N LYS A 42 -7.74 -5.66 14.66
CA LYS A 42 -8.90 -5.26 15.47
C LYS A 42 -9.01 -3.77 15.66
N ASP A 43 -7.88 -3.09 15.64
CA ASP A 43 -7.75 -1.67 15.90
C ASP A 43 -6.49 -1.13 15.22
N CYS A 44 -6.45 0.19 15.10
CA CYS A 44 -5.34 0.93 14.50
C CYS A 44 -3.99 0.65 15.14
N ASP A 45 -3.93 0.44 16.46
CA ASP A 45 -2.65 0.20 17.14
C ASP A 45 -2.08 -1.16 16.71
N GLU A 46 -2.92 -2.19 16.63
CA GLU A 46 -2.51 -3.51 16.15
C GLU A 46 -2.09 -3.49 14.66
N PHE A 47 -2.78 -2.68 13.83
CA PHE A 47 -2.44 -2.51 12.41
C PHE A 47 -1.11 -1.78 12.23
N ILE A 48 -0.95 -0.61 12.85
CA ILE A 48 0.26 0.22 12.71
C ILE A 48 1.49 -0.52 13.26
N GLU A 49 1.39 -1.21 14.40
CA GLU A 49 2.50 -2.02 14.92
C GLU A 49 2.94 -3.11 13.91
N ALA A 50 1.99 -3.72 13.20
CA ALA A 50 2.31 -4.71 12.17
C ALA A 50 2.86 -4.06 10.90
N ALA A 51 2.30 -2.94 10.46
CA ALA A 51 2.79 -2.18 9.31
C ALA A 51 4.24 -1.72 9.54
N GLU A 52 4.57 -1.22 10.74
CA GLU A 52 5.94 -0.87 11.10
C GLU A 52 6.90 -2.06 11.02
N GLU A 53 6.45 -3.25 11.46
CA GLU A 53 7.24 -4.48 11.35
C GLU A 53 7.41 -4.93 9.89
N MET A 54 6.35 -4.85 9.09
CA MET A 54 6.39 -5.16 7.65
C MET A 54 7.41 -4.27 6.94
N MET A 55 7.36 -2.95 7.20
CA MET A 55 8.31 -1.99 6.64
C MET A 55 9.74 -2.24 7.10
N ASP A 56 9.95 -2.57 8.38
CA ASP A 56 11.27 -2.91 8.90
C ASP A 56 11.89 -4.16 8.23
N VAL A 57 11.07 -5.12 7.81
CA VAL A 57 11.55 -6.28 7.03
C VAL A 57 11.77 -5.86 5.58
N TYR A 58 10.85 -5.13 4.96
CA TYR A 58 10.98 -4.65 3.57
C TYR A 58 12.31 -3.93 3.33
N PHE A 59 12.65 -2.95 4.17
CA PHE A 59 13.92 -2.22 4.06
C PHE A 59 15.16 -3.10 4.26
N LYS A 60 15.08 -4.10 5.16
CA LYS A 60 16.17 -5.08 5.32
C LYS A 60 16.30 -5.99 4.11
N THR A 61 15.20 -6.31 3.45
CA THR A 61 15.19 -7.11 2.23
C THR A 61 15.83 -6.30 1.10
N ILE A 62 15.50 -5.02 0.94
CA ILE A 62 16.20 -4.12 0.00
C ILE A 62 17.71 -4.09 0.28
N ASP A 63 18.13 -3.96 1.54
CA ASP A 63 19.56 -3.96 1.88
C ASP A 63 20.26 -5.26 1.45
N LYS A 64 19.61 -6.41 1.65
CA LYS A 64 20.16 -7.71 1.22
C LYS A 64 20.19 -7.82 -0.31
N ALA A 65 19.16 -7.36 -0.99
CA ALA A 65 19.04 -7.39 -2.43
C ALA A 65 20.20 -6.59 -3.08
N ILE A 66 20.45 -5.37 -2.58
CA ILE A 66 21.60 -4.54 -3.03
C ILE A 66 22.95 -5.17 -2.71
N ASP A 67 23.07 -5.92 -1.62
CA ASP A 67 24.28 -6.70 -1.32
C ASP A 67 24.45 -7.95 -2.23
N GLY A 68 23.53 -8.18 -3.18
CA GLY A 68 23.57 -9.23 -4.20
C GLY A 68 22.88 -10.54 -3.79
N ASP A 69 21.91 -10.49 -2.90
CA ASP A 69 21.09 -11.64 -2.52
C ASP A 69 19.91 -11.81 -3.49
N GLU A 70 20.04 -12.73 -4.46
CA GLU A 70 19.02 -13.03 -5.48
C GLU A 70 17.66 -13.45 -4.87
N ASP A 71 17.65 -14.11 -3.70
CA ASP A 71 16.40 -14.49 -3.04
C ASP A 71 15.71 -13.23 -2.47
N ALA A 72 16.51 -12.27 -1.95
CA ALA A 72 15.98 -11.01 -1.46
C ALA A 72 15.46 -10.10 -2.59
N GLU A 73 16.10 -10.08 -3.76
CA GLU A 73 15.59 -9.35 -4.94
C GLU A 73 14.16 -9.81 -5.27
N LYS A 74 13.95 -11.12 -5.33
CA LYS A 74 12.64 -11.71 -5.59
C LYS A 74 11.64 -11.44 -4.45
N ASP A 75 12.11 -11.46 -3.21
CA ASP A 75 11.25 -11.12 -2.07
C ASP A 75 10.80 -9.65 -2.13
N VAL A 76 11.62 -8.71 -2.63
CA VAL A 76 11.20 -7.30 -2.81
C VAL A 76 10.05 -7.19 -3.80
N GLU A 77 10.09 -7.90 -4.93
CA GLU A 77 8.98 -7.92 -5.90
C GLU A 77 7.70 -8.49 -5.27
N GLU A 78 7.82 -9.57 -4.50
CA GLU A 78 6.66 -10.20 -3.83
C GLU A 78 6.13 -9.42 -2.61
N PHE A 79 6.84 -8.38 -2.16
CA PHE A 79 6.40 -7.55 -1.05
C PHE A 79 5.22 -6.66 -1.45
N GLU A 80 5.18 -6.18 -2.69
CA GLU A 80 4.08 -5.37 -3.22
C GLU A 80 2.76 -6.16 -3.16
N ASP A 81 2.73 -7.34 -3.80
CA ASP A 81 1.57 -8.26 -3.76
C ASP A 81 1.11 -8.57 -2.31
N PHE A 82 2.05 -8.69 -1.38
CA PHE A 82 1.73 -8.98 0.02
C PHE A 82 1.15 -7.78 0.76
N LEU A 83 1.56 -6.56 0.42
CA LEU A 83 1.06 -5.34 1.05
C LEU A 83 -0.34 -4.98 0.53
N GLU A 84 -0.63 -5.24 -0.75
CA GLU A 84 -1.95 -5.03 -1.36
C GLU A 84 -3.08 -5.76 -0.61
N ASP A 85 -2.78 -6.94 -0.01
CA ASP A 85 -3.74 -7.70 0.81
C ASP A 85 -4.28 -6.88 2.02
N PHE A 86 -3.63 -5.77 2.38
CA PHE A 86 -3.98 -4.92 3.51
C PHE A 86 -4.60 -3.57 3.13
N ASP A 87 -4.73 -3.24 1.85
CA ASP A 87 -5.21 -1.92 1.39
C ASP A 87 -6.58 -1.55 1.95
N GLU A 88 -7.56 -2.46 1.86
CA GLU A 88 -8.91 -2.22 2.43
C GLU A 88 -8.89 -1.97 3.94
N GLN A 89 -7.95 -2.59 4.66
CA GLN A 89 -7.79 -2.35 6.10
C GLN A 89 -7.05 -1.04 6.37
N ALA A 90 -6.08 -0.68 5.53
CA ALA A 90 -5.36 0.58 5.62
C ALA A 90 -6.33 1.76 5.45
N GLU A 91 -7.12 1.80 4.38
CA GLU A 91 -8.14 2.83 4.13
C GLU A 91 -9.10 2.97 5.31
N LYS A 92 -9.60 1.82 5.81
CA LYS A 92 -10.52 1.81 6.96
C LYS A 92 -9.86 2.41 8.21
N PHE A 93 -8.61 2.09 8.48
CA PHE A 93 -7.94 2.60 9.68
C PHE A 93 -7.46 4.05 9.51
N GLU A 94 -7.11 4.48 8.30
CA GLU A 94 -6.86 5.89 7.99
C GLU A 94 -8.08 6.74 8.37
N ASP A 95 -9.29 6.30 8.00
CA ASP A 95 -10.55 6.95 8.39
C ASP A 95 -10.82 6.89 9.91
N GLU A 96 -10.52 5.76 10.57
CA GLU A 96 -10.80 5.58 12.00
C GLU A 96 -9.81 6.34 12.91
N CYS A 97 -8.56 6.51 12.48
CA CYS A 97 -7.48 7.12 13.27
C CYS A 97 -6.48 7.93 12.42
N PRO A 98 -6.93 9.00 11.75
CA PRO A 98 -6.14 9.73 10.77
C PRO A 98 -4.84 10.31 11.35
N GLU A 99 -4.87 10.85 12.58
CA GLU A 99 -3.66 11.41 13.21
C GLU A 99 -2.54 10.36 13.40
N LYS A 100 -2.88 9.08 13.60
CA LYS A 100 -1.86 8.02 13.76
C LYS A 100 -1.35 7.52 12.41
N PHE A 101 -2.22 7.49 11.40
CA PHE A 101 -1.83 7.16 10.04
C PHE A 101 -0.92 8.24 9.46
N GLU A 102 -1.24 9.52 9.65
CA GLU A 102 -0.38 10.65 9.25
C GLU A 102 1.02 10.56 9.90
N GLU A 103 1.09 10.26 11.20
CA GLU A 103 2.39 10.04 11.88
C GLU A 103 3.15 8.81 11.35
N PHE A 104 2.44 7.75 10.96
CA PHE A 104 3.03 6.55 10.37
C PHE A 104 3.54 6.82 8.95
N GLU A 105 2.75 7.50 8.12
CA GLU A 105 3.09 7.91 6.76
C GLU A 105 4.30 8.83 6.73
N GLU A 106 4.33 9.90 7.55
CA GLU A 106 5.49 10.81 7.62
C GLU A 106 6.78 10.03 7.97
N LYS A 107 6.67 9.04 8.86
CA LYS A 107 7.79 8.18 9.24
C LYS A 107 8.19 7.23 8.11
N PHE A 108 7.21 6.67 7.39
CA PHE A 108 7.42 5.78 6.26
C PHE A 108 8.06 6.52 5.09
N GLU A 109 7.47 7.64 4.65
CA GLU A 109 7.97 8.51 3.58
C GLU A 109 9.43 8.90 3.82
N LYS A 110 9.73 9.38 5.03
CA LYS A 110 11.11 9.75 5.37
C LYS A 110 12.08 8.57 5.25
N LYS A 111 11.64 7.35 5.57
CA LYS A 111 12.49 6.17 5.47
C LYS A 111 12.58 5.66 4.02
N MET A 112 11.51 5.81 3.25
CA MET A 112 11.52 5.59 1.80
C MET A 112 12.50 6.53 1.10
N ASP A 113 12.49 7.83 1.44
CA ASP A 113 13.46 8.81 0.92
C ASP A 113 14.91 8.38 1.17
N GLU A 114 15.20 7.82 2.36
CA GLU A 114 16.53 7.30 2.71
C GLU A 114 16.92 6.06 1.89
N TYR A 115 15.94 5.32 1.37
CA TYR A 115 16.13 4.09 0.58
C TYR A 115 15.91 4.29 -0.92
N MET A 116 15.44 5.46 -1.36
CA MET A 116 15.04 5.70 -2.75
C MET A 116 16.19 5.42 -3.74
N ASP A 117 17.40 5.88 -3.45
CA ASP A 117 18.59 5.60 -4.28
C ASP A 117 18.85 4.10 -4.44
N LYS A 118 18.65 3.31 -3.37
CA LYS A 118 18.82 1.86 -3.39
C LYS A 118 17.71 1.18 -4.16
N ILE A 119 16.48 1.64 -4.01
CA ILE A 119 15.34 1.11 -4.76
C ILE A 119 15.56 1.37 -6.25
N MET A 120 15.96 2.59 -6.64
CA MET A 120 16.31 2.89 -8.04
C MET A 120 17.45 2.00 -8.56
N GLU A 121 18.50 1.78 -7.77
CA GLU A 121 19.57 0.84 -8.11
C GLU A 121 19.05 -0.59 -8.32
N LEU A 122 18.19 -1.08 -7.43
CA LEU A 122 17.62 -2.42 -7.48
C LEU A 122 16.82 -2.66 -8.77
N TYR A 123 15.98 -1.70 -9.16
CA TYR A 123 15.20 -1.79 -10.39
C TYR A 123 16.01 -1.46 -11.66
N GLY A 124 17.34 -1.27 -11.53
CA GLY A 124 18.21 -0.94 -12.66
C GLY A 124 17.93 0.45 -13.24
N LEU A 125 17.29 1.33 -12.48
CA LEU A 125 16.99 2.72 -12.83
C LEU A 125 18.19 3.65 -12.57
N ASN A 126 19.34 3.11 -12.15
CA ASN A 126 20.52 3.88 -11.75
C ASN A 126 21.64 3.86 -12.83
N ASP A 127 21.56 2.95 -13.81
CA ASP A 127 22.39 2.97 -15.02
C ASP A 127 21.57 3.59 -16.15
N ASP A 128 21.92 4.84 -16.51
CA ASP A 128 21.31 5.66 -17.57
C ASP A 128 19.97 6.36 -17.22
N TYR A 129 19.92 7.12 -16.12
CA TYR A 129 19.43 8.51 -16.23
C TYR A 129 20.50 9.34 -16.99
N ASP A 130 20.85 8.90 -18.21
CA ASP A 130 21.32 9.80 -19.25
C ASP A 130 20.10 10.67 -19.58
N ASP A 131 20.32 11.91 -19.97
CA ASP A 131 19.33 12.98 -20.18
C ASP A 131 18.16 12.64 -21.15
N GLU A 132 17.89 11.37 -21.52
CA GLU A 132 16.89 10.90 -22.47
C GLU A 132 15.51 10.52 -21.87
N TRP A 133 15.39 10.23 -20.56
CA TRP A 133 14.07 9.97 -19.92
C TRP A 133 13.43 11.20 -19.28
N GLU A 134 14.18 12.28 -19.01
CA GLU A 134 13.58 13.61 -18.83
C GLU A 134 12.90 14.01 -20.14
N ASP A 135 13.56 13.80 -21.29
CA ASP A 135 13.01 14.13 -22.60
C ASP A 135 11.86 13.21 -23.04
N GLU A 136 11.75 11.93 -22.64
CA GLU A 136 10.65 11.04 -23.13
C GLU A 136 9.34 11.16 -22.31
N TRP A 137 9.42 11.48 -21.00
CA TRP A 137 8.22 11.85 -20.22
C TRP A 137 7.84 13.32 -20.38
N ASP A 138 8.79 14.23 -20.65
CA ASP A 138 8.45 15.57 -21.13
C ASP A 138 7.89 15.50 -22.55
N GLU A 139 8.50 14.82 -23.55
CA GLU A 139 8.02 14.90 -24.95
C GLU A 139 6.63 14.29 -25.19
N GLU A 140 6.17 13.29 -24.41
CA GLU A 140 4.81 12.74 -24.58
C GLU A 140 3.72 13.56 -23.84
N TRP A 141 4.08 14.35 -22.83
CA TRP A 141 3.18 15.27 -22.11
C TRP A 141 3.31 16.76 -22.50
N ASP A 142 4.40 17.15 -23.16
CA ASP A 142 4.75 18.53 -23.52
C ASP A 142 4.28 18.89 -24.95
N GLU A 143 3.63 17.96 -25.68
CA GLU A 143 3.08 18.27 -27.00
C GLU A 143 1.66 18.88 -27.01
N GLU A 144 0.92 19.04 -25.91
CA GLU A 144 -0.40 19.71 -26.01
C GLU A 144 -1.00 20.33 -24.73
N MET A 145 -0.22 21.01 -23.88
CA MET A 145 -0.82 22.00 -22.97
C MET A 145 0.17 23.08 -22.57
N THR A 146 -0.06 24.31 -23.02
CA THR A 146 0.79 25.45 -22.65
C THR A 146 0.56 25.86 -21.19
N ASP A 147 1.55 26.48 -20.54
CA ASP A 147 1.41 27.05 -19.18
C ASP A 147 0.17 27.95 -19.02
N GLU A 148 -0.23 28.66 -20.09
CA GLU A 148 -1.40 29.54 -20.11
C GLU A 148 -2.72 28.75 -20.15
N GLU A 149 -2.76 27.61 -20.86
CA GLU A 149 -3.90 26.69 -20.89
C GLU A 149 -4.03 25.94 -19.56
N TRP A 150 -2.91 25.56 -18.93
CA TRP A 150 -2.88 24.99 -17.59
C TRP A 150 -3.41 25.95 -16.52
N GLU A 151 -2.98 27.23 -16.54
CA GLU A 151 -3.49 28.25 -15.63
C GLU A 151 -4.99 28.52 -15.83
N GLU A 152 -5.49 28.48 -17.07
CA GLU A 152 -6.91 28.62 -17.38
C GLU A 152 -7.72 27.42 -16.85
N LEU A 153 -7.23 26.19 -17.04
CA LEU A 153 -7.89 24.96 -16.57
C LEU A 153 -7.97 24.92 -15.04
N LEU A 154 -6.87 25.29 -14.35
CA LEU A 154 -6.87 25.40 -12.88
C LEU A 154 -7.84 26.46 -12.39
N SER A 155 -7.94 27.61 -13.08
CA SER A 155 -8.91 28.64 -12.74
C SER A 155 -10.35 28.18 -13.01
N GLU A 156 -10.60 27.40 -14.06
CA GLU A 156 -11.91 26.85 -14.39
C GLU A 156 -12.34 25.79 -13.36
N MET A 157 -11.40 24.93 -12.91
CA MET A 157 -11.63 24.00 -11.80
C MET A 157 -11.90 24.71 -10.47
N GLU A 158 -11.18 25.80 -10.17
CA GLU A 158 -11.39 26.58 -8.94
C GLU A 158 -12.73 27.35 -8.95
N GLU A 159 -13.20 27.77 -10.13
CA GLU A 159 -14.48 28.47 -10.29
C GLU A 159 -15.69 27.53 -10.48
N MET A 160 -15.47 26.24 -10.73
CA MET A 160 -16.54 25.25 -10.87
C MET A 160 -17.35 25.08 -9.59
N THR A 161 -18.67 25.00 -9.77
CA THR A 161 -19.61 24.79 -8.67
C THR A 161 -19.82 23.31 -8.39
N ASP A 162 -20.25 22.97 -7.16
CA ASP A 162 -20.55 21.58 -6.75
C ASP A 162 -21.54 20.86 -7.70
N GLU A 163 -22.41 21.62 -8.39
CA GLU A 163 -23.38 21.08 -9.35
C GLU A 163 -22.71 20.72 -10.69
N GLU A 164 -21.70 21.49 -11.11
CA GLU A 164 -20.90 21.23 -12.32
C GLU A 164 -19.91 20.07 -12.08
N TRP A 165 -19.33 19.98 -10.88
CA TRP A 165 -18.52 18.84 -10.45
C TRP A 165 -19.29 17.52 -10.49
N ALA A 166 -20.52 17.52 -9.99
CA ALA A 166 -21.37 16.32 -10.00
C ALA A 166 -21.82 15.90 -11.42
N GLU A 167 -21.91 16.86 -12.36
CA GLU A 167 -22.20 16.56 -13.76
C GLU A 167 -20.97 15.95 -14.46
N LEU A 168 -19.77 16.50 -14.20
CA LEU A 168 -18.51 15.98 -14.72
C LEU A 168 -18.22 14.55 -14.22
N GLU A 169 -18.43 14.30 -12.93
CA GLU A 169 -18.25 12.97 -12.32
C GLU A 169 -19.18 11.93 -12.96
N ALA A 170 -20.44 12.29 -13.20
CA ALA A 170 -21.41 11.41 -13.85
C ALA A 170 -21.09 11.16 -15.33
N GLU A 171 -20.49 12.12 -16.03
CA GLU A 171 -20.05 11.97 -17.42
C GLU A 171 -18.82 11.04 -17.51
N LEU A 172 -17.86 11.19 -16.59
CA LEU A 172 -16.68 10.32 -16.49
C LEU A 172 -17.06 8.87 -16.15
N GLU A 173 -17.99 8.67 -15.19
CA GLU A 173 -18.52 7.35 -14.86
C GLU A 173 -19.18 6.67 -16.08
N ALA A 174 -19.90 7.45 -16.91
CA ALA A 174 -20.54 6.92 -18.10
C ALA A 174 -19.54 6.53 -19.21
N GLU A 175 -18.44 7.28 -19.36
CA GLU A 175 -17.38 6.93 -20.31
C GLU A 175 -16.58 5.69 -19.86
N LEU A 176 -16.32 5.55 -18.56
CA LEU A 176 -15.68 4.36 -17.99
C LEU A 176 -16.51 3.09 -18.21
N GLU A 177 -17.85 3.18 -18.13
CA GLU A 177 -18.74 2.06 -18.46
C GLU A 177 -18.74 1.69 -19.96
N GLU A 178 -18.34 2.58 -20.88
CA GLU A 178 -18.23 2.26 -22.31
C GLU A 178 -16.92 1.55 -22.69
N ILE A 179 -15.92 1.55 -21.81
CA ILE A 179 -14.60 0.95 -22.03
C ILE A 179 -14.53 -0.52 -21.57
N GLU A 180 -15.47 -0.99 -20.73
CA GLU A 180 -15.65 -2.42 -20.34
C GLU A 180 -16.44 -3.28 -21.36
#